data_AF-A0A7D9DH85-F1
#
_entry.id   AF-A0A7D9DH85-F1
#
_cell.length_a   1.000
_cell.length_b   1.000
_cell.length_c   1.000
_cell.angle_alpha   90.00
_cell.angle_beta   90.00
_cell.angle_gamma   90.00
#
_symmetry.space_group_name_H-M   'P 1'
#
loop_
_entity.id
_entity.type
_entity.pdbx_description
1 polymer ?
#
loop_
_entity_poly.entity_id
_entity_poly.type
_entity_poly.pdbx_seq_one_letter_code
_entity_poly.pdbx_strand_id
1 'polypeptide(L)'
;MKCGVPQGSILGPLLSLLYINDLPECLKNTRPRLFADDTNLTASSHSITDIEIAVNSDLENLRNWLMANKLSLNVAKTEFMFIGSPQMIRNSSNSQPNI
;
A
#
# COMPACT_ATOMS: atom_id res chain seq x y z
N MET A 1 -12.69 23.68 2.32
CA MET A 1 -11.78 23.74 1.15
C MET A 1 -12.31 22.79 0.08
N LYS A 2 -12.35 23.20 -1.19
CA LYS A 2 -12.57 22.28 -2.31
C LYS A 2 -11.19 21.77 -2.73
N CYS A 3 -10.87 20.53 -2.40
CA CYS A 3 -9.63 19.85 -2.80
C CYS A 3 -9.97 18.71 -3.75
N GLY A 4 -9.14 18.53 -4.78
CA GLY A 4 -9.34 17.52 -5.82
C GLY A 4 -9.32 18.11 -7.23
N VAL A 5 -9.16 17.23 -8.22
CA VAL A 5 -9.26 17.58 -9.64
C VAL A 5 -10.72 17.54 -10.09
N PRO A 6 -11.16 18.43 -11.02
CA PRO A 6 -12.51 18.37 -11.56
C PRO A 6 -12.76 17.05 -12.29
N GLN A 7 -13.84 16.35 -11.93
CA GLN A 7 -14.28 15.16 -12.66
C GLN A 7 -14.66 15.53 -14.10
N GLY A 8 -14.28 14.69 -15.06
CA GLY A 8 -14.47 14.96 -16.49
C GLY A 8 -13.41 15.90 -17.11
N SER A 9 -12.43 16.36 -16.33
CA SER A 9 -11.27 17.06 -16.88
C SER A 9 -10.34 16.11 -17.62
N ILE A 10 -9.91 16.50 -18.83
CA ILE A 10 -8.89 15.78 -19.62
C ILE A 10 -7.57 15.67 -18.83
N LEU A 11 -7.23 16.70 -18.05
CA LEU A 11 -6.00 16.75 -17.27
C LEU A 11 -6.13 16.10 -15.89
N GLY A 12 -7.36 15.83 -15.42
CA GLY A 12 -7.59 15.26 -14.09
C GLY A 12 -6.78 13.99 -13.84
N PRO A 13 -6.85 12.96 -14.70
CA PRO A 13 -6.08 11.73 -14.55
C PRO A 13 -4.57 11.94 -14.53
N LEU A 14 -4.04 12.82 -15.39
CA LEU A 14 -2.61 13.12 -15.45
C LEU A 14 -2.13 13.77 -14.15
N LEU A 15 -2.89 14.74 -13.63
CA LEU A 15 -2.57 15.42 -12.38
C LEU A 15 -2.64 14.44 -11.19
N SER A 16 -3.61 13.53 -11.16
CA SER A 16 -3.68 12.48 -10.13
C SER A 16 -2.48 11.54 -10.19
N LEU A 17 -2.03 11.15 -11.38
CA LEU A 17 -0.83 10.31 -11.55
C LEU A 17 0.43 11.04 -11.08
N LEU A 18 0.63 12.30 -11.48
CA LEU A 18 1.76 13.11 -11.02
C LEU A 18 1.78 13.26 -9.50
N TYR A 19 0.60 13.33 -8.88
CA TYR A 19 0.45 13.53 -7.45
C TYR A 19 0.90 12.33 -6.60
N ILE A 20 0.71 11.10 -7.10
CA ILE A 20 1.07 9.87 -6.38
C ILE A 20 2.41 9.29 -6.84
N ASN A 21 3.08 9.93 -7.81
CA ASN A 21 4.20 9.33 -8.53
C ASN A 21 5.43 9.04 -7.65
N ASP A 22 5.59 9.75 -6.54
CA ASP A 22 6.67 9.57 -5.57
C ASP A 22 6.30 8.63 -4.41
N LEU A 23 5.07 8.12 -4.34
CA LEU A 23 4.65 7.14 -3.33
C LEU A 23 5.62 5.94 -3.25
N PRO A 24 6.10 5.34 -4.37
CA PRO A 24 7.04 4.22 -4.31
C PRO A 24 8.32 4.53 -3.53
N GLU A 25 8.77 5.78 -3.51
CA GLU A 25 10.03 6.19 -2.86
C GLU A 25 9.96 6.11 -1.33
N CYS A 26 8.76 6.08 -0.73
CA CYS A 26 8.61 5.90 0.71
C CYS A 26 8.68 4.42 1.15
N LEU A 27 8.60 3.47 0.21
CA LEU A 27 8.53 2.04 0.47
C LEU A 27 9.90 1.39 0.26
N LYS A 28 10.38 0.64 1.26
CA LYS A 28 11.76 0.11 1.27
C LYS A 28 11.81 -1.40 1.16
N ASN A 29 10.80 -2.09 1.68
CA ASN A 29 10.83 -3.54 1.87
C ASN A 29 9.84 -4.27 0.95
N THR A 30 8.79 -3.58 0.54
CA THR A 30 7.73 -4.07 -0.33
C THR A 30 7.96 -3.60 -1.77
N ARG A 31 7.35 -4.31 -2.71
CA ARG A 31 7.29 -3.94 -4.12
C ARG A 31 5.91 -3.33 -4.41
N PRO A 32 5.80 -2.00 -4.56
CA PRO A 32 4.56 -1.35 -4.91
C PRO A 32 4.17 -1.59 -6.37
N ARG A 33 2.87 -1.72 -6.63
CA ARG A 33 2.25 -1.62 -7.95
C ARG A 33 1.07 -0.66 -7.87
N LEU A 34 1.13 0.42 -8.64
CA LEU A 34 0.14 1.49 -8.65
C LEU A 34 -0.65 1.45 -9.96
N PHE A 35 -1.96 1.65 -9.86
CA PHE A 35 -2.84 1.88 -10.99
C PHE A 35 -3.93 2.86 -10.59
N ALA A 36 -3.85 4.10 -11.08
CA ALA A 36 -4.70 5.20 -10.61
C ALA A 36 -4.66 5.29 -9.06
N ASP A 37 -5.80 5.22 -8.37
CA ASP A 37 -5.89 5.21 -6.91
C ASP A 37 -5.65 3.84 -6.27
N ASP A 38 -5.62 2.75 -7.04
CA ASP A 38 -5.36 1.41 -6.53
C ASP A 38 -3.86 1.17 -6.33
N THR A 39 -3.48 0.78 -5.12
CA THR A 39 -2.09 0.46 -4.75
C THR A 39 -2.01 -0.94 -4.15
N ASN A 40 -1.11 -1.77 -4.68
CA ASN A 40 -0.81 -3.10 -4.15
C ASN A 40 0.63 -3.16 -3.65
N LEU A 41 0.82 -3.65 -2.42
CA LEU A 41 2.14 -3.89 -1.83
C LEU A 41 2.40 -5.39 -1.78
N THR A 42 3.54 -5.83 -2.30
CA THR A 42 3.93 -7.25 -2.28
C THR A 42 5.30 -7.44 -1.62
N ALA A 43 5.39 -8.42 -0.73
CA ALA A 43 6.64 -8.84 -0.09
C ALA A 43 6.80 -10.36 -0.18
N SER A 44 8.04 -10.84 -0.19
CA SER A 44 8.36 -12.27 -0.29
C SER A 44 9.53 -12.60 0.63
N SER A 45 9.37 -13.60 1.49
CA SER A 45 10.43 -14.21 2.29
C SER A 45 10.10 -15.68 2.55
N HIS A 46 11.10 -16.44 3.02
CA HIS A 46 10.92 -17.79 3.54
C HIS A 46 10.36 -17.80 4.98
N SER A 47 10.38 -16.65 5.66
CA SER A 47 9.89 -16.45 7.01
C SER A 47 8.68 -15.52 7.00
N ILE A 48 7.56 -15.95 7.59
CA ILE A 48 6.34 -15.14 7.73
C ILE A 48 6.62 -13.92 8.60
N THR A 49 7.43 -14.08 9.64
CA THR A 49 7.85 -12.99 10.53
C THR A 49 8.59 -11.90 9.77
N ASP A 50 9.46 -12.28 8.81
CA ASP A 50 10.19 -11.29 8.01
C ASP A 50 9.23 -10.53 7.07
N ILE A 51 8.22 -11.21 6.51
CA ILE A 51 7.18 -10.57 5.70
C ILE A 51 6.39 -9.58 6.56
N GLU A 52 5.99 -9.99 7.76
CA GLU A 52 5.22 -9.16 8.68
C GLU A 52 6.00 -7.90 9.10
N ILE A 53 7.28 -8.05 9.45
CA ILE A 53 8.17 -6.92 9.78
C ILE A 53 8.32 -5.97 8.58
N ALA A 54 8.58 -6.53 7.38
CA ALA A 54 8.74 -5.75 6.15
C ALA A 54 7.48 -4.96 5.80
N VAL A 55 6.31 -5.60 5.83
CA VAL A 55 5.03 -4.98 5.49
C VAL A 55 4.66 -3.93 6.53
N ASN A 56 4.77 -4.23 7.83
CA ASN A 56 4.44 -3.25 8.88
C ASN A 56 5.37 -2.03 8.85
N SER A 57 6.66 -2.21 8.56
CA SER A 57 7.60 -1.10 8.42
C SER A 57 7.20 -0.18 7.25
N ASP A 58 6.81 -0.76 6.12
CA ASP A 58 6.39 0.01 4.95
C ASP A 58 4.99 0.62 5.09
N LEU A 59 4.07 -0.03 5.81
CA LEU A 59 2.76 0.55 6.15
C LEU A 59 2.90 1.81 7.01
N GLU A 60 3.86 1.83 7.94
CA GLU A 60 4.16 3.04 8.71
C GLU A 60 4.75 4.16 7.84
N ASN A 61 5.66 3.83 6.92
CA ASN A 61 6.17 4.82 5.96
C ASN A 61 5.06 5.35 5.06
N LEU A 62 4.19 4.48 4.56
CA LEU A 62 3.03 4.82 3.74
C LEU A 62 2.07 5.73 4.51
N ARG A 63 1.77 5.42 5.77
CA ARG A 63 0.95 6.25 6.66
C ARG A 63 1.50 7.66 6.75
N ASN A 64 2.81 7.80 6.99
CA ASN A 64 3.48 9.10 7.07
C ASN A 64 3.44 9.86 5.74
N TRP A 65 3.66 9.18 4.61
CA TRP A 65 3.56 9.78 3.28
C TRP A 65 2.12 10.23 2.95
N LEU A 66 1.11 9.41 3.28
CA LEU A 66 -0.31 9.77 3.10
C LEU A 66 -0.67 11.00 3.94
N MET A 67 -0.24 11.07 5.20
CA MET A 67 -0.48 12.24 6.06
C MET A 67 0.21 13.50 5.52
N ALA A 68 1.47 13.40 5.08
CA ALA A 68 2.21 14.52 4.48
C ALA A 68 1.53 15.04 3.21
N ASN A 69 0.97 14.11 2.42
CA ASN A 69 0.20 14.42 1.21
C ASN A 69 -1.30 14.62 1.47
N LYS A 70 -1.78 14.71 2.72
CA LYS A 70 -3.20 14.96 3.02
C LYS A 70 -4.17 13.95 2.35
N LEU A 71 -3.70 12.73 2.15
CA LEU A 71 -4.47 11.60 1.67
C LEU A 71 -4.93 10.75 2.86
N SER A 72 -5.94 9.91 2.64
CA SER A 72 -6.44 8.98 3.64
C SER A 72 -6.52 7.58 3.05
N LEU A 73 -6.06 6.59 3.81
CA LEU A 73 -6.21 5.19 3.45
C LEU A 73 -7.65 4.76 3.67
N ASN A 74 -8.23 4.05 2.69
CA ASN A 74 -9.52 3.41 2.88
C ASN A 74 -9.33 2.06 3.57
N VAL A 75 -9.23 2.09 4.91
CA VAL A 75 -9.02 0.90 5.75
C VAL A 75 -10.08 -0.17 5.47
N ALA A 76 -11.34 0.24 5.27
CA ALA A 76 -12.45 -0.70 5.01
C ALA A 76 -12.36 -1.43 3.66
N LYS A 77 -11.51 -0.97 2.74
CA LYS A 77 -11.24 -1.65 1.45
C LYS A 77 -9.83 -2.25 1.38
N THR A 78 -9.01 -2.05 2.41
CA THR A 78 -7.63 -2.51 2.41
C THR A 78 -7.59 -3.93 2.94
N GLU A 79 -7.19 -4.86 2.08
CA GLU A 79 -7.16 -6.29 2.38
C GLU A 79 -5.71 -6.80 2.37
N PHE A 80 -5.43 -7.84 3.15
CA PHE A 80 -4.16 -8.56 3.12
C PHE A 80 -4.37 -10.01 2.70
N MET A 81 -3.38 -10.59 2.01
CA MET A 81 -3.46 -11.96 1.53
C MET A 81 -2.08 -12.62 1.57
N PHE A 82 -1.99 -13.81 2.18
CA PHE A 82 -0.83 -14.67 2.08
C PHE A 82 -0.90 -15.56 0.84
N ILE A 83 0.19 -15.61 0.07
CA ILE A 83 0.34 -16.50 -1.08
C ILE A 83 1.51 -17.44 -0.80
N GLY A 84 1.25 -18.74 -0.76
CA GLY A 84 2.27 -19.73 -0.45
C GLY A 84 1.73 -21.16 -0.47
N SER A 85 2.56 -22.11 -0.05
CA SER A 85 2.12 -23.51 0.11
C SER A 85 1.08 -23.62 1.24
N PRO A 86 0.20 -24.65 1.22
CA PRO A 86 -0.76 -24.87 2.30
C PRO A 86 -0.12 -24.97 3.69
N GLN A 87 1.11 -25.49 3.75
CA GLN A 87 1.87 -25.58 4.99
C GLN A 87 2.28 -24.21 5.52
N MET A 88 2.75 -23.31 4.65
CA MET A 88 3.06 -21.92 5.03
C MET A 88 1.81 -21.17 5.48
N ILE A 89 0.70 -21.29 4.73
CA ILE A 89 -0.54 -20.57 5.04
C ILE A 89 -1.14 -21.01 6.39
N ARG A 90 -0.98 -22.30 6.75
CA ARG A 90 -1.43 -22.77 8.07
C ARG A 90 -0.65 -22.13 9.21
N ASN A 91 0.65 -21.87 9.00
CA ASN A 91 1.53 -21.27 10.00
C ASN A 91 1.34 -19.74 10.14
N SER A 92 0.71 -19.08 9.16
CA SER A 92 0.46 -17.63 9.18
C SER A 92 -0.81 -17.21 9.92
N SER A 93 -1.56 -18.16 10.50
CA SER A 93 -2.87 -17.91 11.11
C SER A 93 -2.87 -16.93 12.31
N ASN A 94 -1.69 -16.59 12.84
CA ASN A 94 -1.53 -15.59 13.92
C ASN A 94 -0.86 -14.28 13.47
N SER A 95 -0.42 -14.18 12.22
CA SER A 95 0.31 -13.00 11.70
C SER A 95 -0.62 -12.14 10.87
N GLN A 96 -0.90 -10.92 11.33
CA GLN A 96 -1.65 -9.93 10.57
C GLN A 96 -0.88 -8.61 10.51
N PRO A 97 -0.80 -7.96 9.34
CA PRO A 97 -0.26 -6.61 9.25
C PRO A 97 -1.17 -5.60 9.95
N ASN A 98 -0.57 -4.57 10.54
CA ASN A 98 -1.26 -3.47 11.21
C ASN A 98 -1.70 -2.43 10.17
N ILE A 99 -2.90 -2.61 9.61
CA ILE A 99 -3.54 -1.71 8.64
C ILE A 99 -4.27 -0.56 9.36
#